data_AF-A0A6B3GET2-F1
#
_entry.id   AF-A0A6B3GET2-F1
#
_cell.length_a   1.000
_cell.length_b   1.000
_cell.length_c   1.000
_cell.angle_alpha   90.00
_cell.angle_beta   90.00
_cell.angle_gamma   90.00
#
_symmetry.space_group_name_H-M   'P 1'
#
loop_
_entity.id
_entity.type
_entity.pdbx_description
1 polymer ?
#
loop_
_entity_poly.entity_id
_entity_poly.type
_entity_poly.pdbx_seq_one_letter_code
_entity_poly.pdbx_strand_id
1 'polypeptide(L)' 'NIVSKSVARGGGRTSYRGLIEIGEGAPGAKSNVLCDALLVDTISRSDTYPYVDVREDDVSMGHEATVSKV' A
#
# COMPACT_ATOMS: atom_id res chain seq x y z
N ASN A 1 9.60 -4.13 4.44
CA ASN A 1 9.33 -2.77 3.94
C ASN A 1 8.90 -2.88 2.49
N ILE A 2 7.70 -2.43 2.15
CA ILE A 2 7.11 -2.45 0.80
C ILE A 2 6.87 -1.01 0.39
N VAL A 3 7.39 -0.63 -0.78
CA VAL A 3 7.14 0.68 -1.38
C VAL A 3 6.51 0.47 -2.76
N SER A 4 5.30 0.97 -2.94
CA SER A 4 4.64 1.02 -4.24
C SER A 4 4.53 2.45 -4.69
N LYS A 5 5.09 2.76 -5.87
CA LYS A 5 4.91 4.07 -6.52
C LYS A 5 4.23 3.87 -7.85
N SER A 6 3.16 4.62 -8.10
CA SER A 6 2.40 4.51 -9.34
C SER A 6 2.17 5.88 -9.98
N VAL A 7 2.13 5.92 -11.30
CA VAL A 7 1.82 7.12 -12.07
C VAL A 7 0.72 6.77 -13.06
N ALA A 8 -0.35 7.56 -13.09
CA ALA A 8 -1.45 7.40 -14.03
C ALA A 8 -1.61 8.67 -14.89
N ARG A 9 -1.74 8.46 -16.21
CA ARG A 9 -1.91 9.52 -17.22
C ARG A 9 -2.79 9.04 -18.36
N GLY A 10 -3.42 9.96 -19.07
CA GLY A 10 -4.23 9.72 -20.26
C GLY A 10 -5.52 8.97 -19.97
N GLY A 11 -6.10 9.16 -18.78
CA GLY A 11 -7.23 8.33 -18.31
C GLY A 11 -6.81 6.93 -17.86
N GLY A 12 -5.50 6.68 -17.75
CA GLY A 12 -4.96 5.43 -17.22
C GLY A 12 -5.38 5.19 -15.77
N ARG A 13 -5.37 3.91 -15.39
CA ARG A 13 -5.72 3.43 -14.05
C ARG A 13 -4.60 2.60 -13.48
N THR A 14 -4.12 2.93 -12.28
CA THR A 14 -3.18 2.10 -11.52
C THR A 14 -3.91 1.41 -10.37
N SER A 15 -3.40 0.26 -9.93
CA SER A 15 -3.95 -0.46 -8.79
C SER A 15 -2.85 -1.12 -7.99
N TYR A 16 -2.81 -0.83 -6.69
CA TYR A 16 -2.02 -1.58 -5.72
C TYR A 16 -2.91 -2.58 -4.99
N ARG A 17 -2.46 -3.84 -4.91
CA ARG A 17 -3.10 -4.89 -4.09
C ARG A 17 -1.99 -5.54 -3.28
N GLY A 18 -2.13 -5.55 -1.96
CA GLY A 18 -1.13 -6.10 -1.06
C GLY A 18 -1.77 -6.85 0.08
N LEU A 19 -1.18 -7.98 0.45
CA LEU A 19 -1.46 -8.71 1.69
C LEU A 19 -0.21 -8.66 2.55
N ILE A 20 -0.35 -8.20 3.79
CA ILE A 20 0.59 -8.47 4.87
C ILE A 20 -0.03 -9.54 5.74
N GLU A 21 0.60 -10.71 5.80
CA GLU A 21 0.24 -11.79 6.71
C GLU A 21 1.37 -11.98 7.73
N ILE A 22 1.03 -11.90 9.01
CA ILE A 22 1.93 -12.23 10.12
C ILE A 22 1.26 -13.36 10.91
N GLY A 23 1.83 -14.56 10.78
CA GLY A 23 1.34 -15.76 11.47
C GLY A 23 1.72 -15.79 12.95
N GLU A 24 1.08 -16.70 13.68
CA GLU A 24 1.41 -17.03 15.07
C GLU A 24 2.89 -17.44 15.21
N GLY A 25 3.55 -17.04 16.31
CA GLY A 25 4.94 -17.39 16.58
C GLY A 25 5.96 -16.47 15.90
N ALA A 26 5.55 -15.27 15.49
CA ALA A 26 6.38 -14.26 14.84
C ALA A 26 6.62 -13.01 15.71
N PRO A 27 7.01 -13.13 17.00
CA PRO A 27 7.19 -11.99 17.88
C PRO A 27 8.32 -11.08 17.37
N GLY A 28 8.11 -9.78 17.51
CA GLY A 28 8.98 -8.73 17.00
C GLY A 28 8.89 -8.52 15.48
N ALA A 29 7.94 -9.13 14.77
CA ALA A 29 7.79 -8.93 13.34
C ALA A 29 7.49 -7.46 13.00
N LYS A 30 8.08 -6.98 11.91
CA LYS A 30 7.93 -5.58 11.46
C LYS A 30 7.62 -5.48 9.99
N SER A 31 6.61 -4.70 9.63
CA SER A 31 6.32 -4.39 8.24
C SER A 31 5.85 -2.95 8.08
N ASN A 32 6.32 -2.29 7.04
CA ASN A 32 5.87 -0.97 6.63
C ASN A 32 5.49 -1.04 5.16
N VAL A 33 4.34 -0.50 4.81
CA VAL A 33 3.84 -0.38 3.45
C VAL A 33 3.64 1.09 3.15
N LEU A 34 4.28 1.58 2.09
CA LEU A 34 4.17 2.96 1.60
C LEU A 34 3.67 2.93 0.16
N CYS A 35 2.49 3.47 -0.07
CA CYS A 35 1.85 3.55 -1.39
C CYS A 35 1.76 5.00 -1.85
N ASP A 36 2.56 5.41 -2.82
CA ASP A 36 2.46 6.74 -3.42
C ASP A 36 1.87 6.64 -4.83
N ALA A 37 0.82 7.39 -5.10
CA ALA A 37 0.26 7.52 -6.44
C ALA A 37 0.37 8.96 -6.93
N LEU A 38 0.77 9.13 -8.19
CA LEU A 38 0.75 10.40 -8.89
C LEU A 38 -0.26 10.32 -10.04
N LEU A 39 -1.27 11.19 -10.00
CA LEU A 39 -2.21 11.36 -11.10
C LEU A 39 -1.78 12.61 -11.88
N VAL A 40 -1.52 12.44 -13.18
CA VAL A 40 -1.00 13.50 -14.08
C VAL A 40 -2.14 14.28 -14.75
N ASP A 41 -3.37 13.82 -14.60
CA ASP A 41 -4.56 14.49 -15.12
C ASP A 41 -5.78 14.16 -14.27
N THR A 42 -6.89 14.81 -14.58
CA THR A 42 -8.16 14.72 -13.82
C THR A 42 -9.01 13.52 -14.20
N ILE A 43 -8.67 12.81 -15.28
CA ILE A 43 -9.41 11.65 -15.79
C ILE A 43 -8.78 10.32 -15.36
N SER A 44 -7.53 10.35 -14.91
CA SER A 44 -6.79 9.21 -14.38
C SER A 44 -7.19 8.86 -12.95
N ARG A 45 -6.93 7.60 -12.59
CA ARG A 45 -7.32 7.03 -11.30
C ARG A 45 -6.22 6.13 -10.73
N SER A 46 -6.16 6.06 -9.40
CA SER A 46 -5.40 5.05 -8.68
C SER A 46 -6.31 4.39 -7.64
N ASP A 47 -6.17 3.09 -7.45
CA ASP A 47 -6.86 2.34 -6.40
C ASP A 47 -5.87 1.57 -5.53
N THR A 48 -6.15 1.50 -4.24
CA THR A 48 -5.32 0.79 -3.26
C THR A 48 -6.21 -0.18 -2.50
N TYR A 49 -5.86 -1.47 -2.54
CA TYR A 49 -6.58 -2.55 -1.87
C TYR A 49 -5.66 -3.23 -0.87
N PRO A 50 -5.50 -2.65 0.34
CA PRO A 50 -4.69 -3.25 1.40
C PRO A 50 -5.43 -4.40 2.09
N TYR A 51 -4.71 -5.47 2.37
CA TYR A 51 -5.13 -6.57 3.24
C TYR A 51 -4.07 -6.80 4.30
N VAL A 52 -4.53 -7.00 5.52
CA VAL A 52 -3.70 -7.15 6.71
C VAL A 52 -4.31 -8.28 7.54
N ASP A 53 -3.55 -9.34 7.74
CA ASP A 53 -3.86 -10.45 8.64
C ASP A 53 -2.70 -10.56 9.64
N VAL A 54 -2.94 -10.22 10.90
CA VAL A 54 -1.94 -10.26 11.96
C VAL A 54 -2.47 -11.14 13.08
N ARG A 55 -1.75 -12.23 13.35
CA ARG A 55 -2.10 -13.26 14.32
C ARG A 55 -1.06 -13.40 15.44
N GLU A 56 -0.30 -12.35 15.67
CA GLU A 56 0.74 -12.25 16.69
C GLU A 56 0.65 -10.90 17.38
N ASP A 57 0.84 -10.86 18.70
CA ASP A 57 0.62 -9.67 19.51
C ASP A 57 1.84 -8.73 19.51
N ASP A 58 3.05 -9.29 19.54
CA ASP A 58 4.30 -8.52 19.50
C ASP A 58 4.69 -8.19 18.06
N VAL A 59 4.03 -7.22 17.45
CA VAL A 59 4.22 -6.83 16.05
C VAL A 59 4.21 -5.31 15.89
N SER A 60 5.05 -4.78 15.00
CA SER A 60 4.95 -3.39 14.54
C SER A 60 4.61 -3.35 13.05
N MET A 61 3.39 -2.93 12.71
CA MET A 61 2.96 -2.83 11.32
C MET A 61 2.37 -1.45 10.99
N GLY A 62 2.82 -0.84 9.90
CA GLY A 62 2.26 0.39 9.34
C GLY A 62 1.90 0.27 7.86
N HIS A 63 0.76 0.85 7.46
CA HIS A 63 0.38 1.05 6.07
C HIS A 63 0.03 2.53 5.86
N GLU A 64 0.72 3.18 4.93
CA GLU A 64 0.49 4.56 4.51
C GLU A 64 0.25 4.61 3.00
N ALA A 65 -0.76 5.38 2.59
CA ALA A 65 -1.09 5.58 1.19
C ALA A 65 -1.37 7.07 0.91
N THR A 66 -0.68 7.62 -0.07
CA THR A 66 -0.77 9.02 -0.49
C THR A 66 -1.07 9.11 -1.98
N VAL A 67 -1.98 10.01 -2.35
CA VAL A 67 -2.27 10.35 -3.75
C VAL A 67 -1.96 11.82 -4.00
N SER A 68 -1.02 12.07 -4.90
CA SER A 68 -0.64 13.38 -5.40
C SER A 68 -1.24 13.63 -6.77
N LYS A 69 -1.61 14.88 -7.04
CA LYS A 69 -2.14 15.33 -8.34
C LYS A 69 -1.30 16.48 -8.86
N VAL A 70 -0.99 16.47 -10.16
CA VAL A 70 -0.26 17.54 -10.87
C VAL A 70 -1.02 17.98 -12.10
#